data_AF-A0A6I9R9Z0-F1
#
_entry.id   AF-A0A6I9R9Z0-F1
#
_cell.length_a   1.000
_cell.length_b   1.000
_cell.length_c   1.000
_cell.angle_alpha   90.00
_cell.angle_beta   90.00
_cell.angle_gamma   90.00
#
_symmetry.space_group_name_H-M   'P 1'
#
loop_
_entity.id
_entity.type
_entity.pdbx_description
1 polymer ?
#
loop_
_entity_poly.entity_id
_entity_poly.type
_entity_poly.pdbx_seq_one_letter_code
_entity_poly.pdbx_strand_id
1 'polypeptide(L)'
;MGRGNNRRRCNAETKSKEKPMVIEISSSSDEETNGNKRGAEEGRRRRKRMRIYSDVEVKTGEEKRKEEEDCCILPFDPFDADLNEKLALPAAEHLLDDLSIIAERGQVACRDYPHSRHLCTEYPFSKSSHETCCFKCYCYVCDVAAPCMFWKGPNGHCNASDQDKSWKEMRKVQRQIKPCLIKTHF
;
A
#
# COMPACT_ATOMS: atom_id res chain seq x y z
N MET A 1 -30.03 30.37 -70.49
CA MET A 1 -31.01 29.78 -69.55
C MET A 1 -30.38 28.48 -69.01
N GLY A 2 -29.47 28.53 -68.03
CA GLY A 2 -29.77 28.73 -66.60
C GLY A 2 -30.00 27.36 -65.93
N ARG A 3 -28.95 26.67 -65.47
CA ARG A 3 -29.09 25.49 -64.57
C ARG A 3 -28.11 25.61 -63.42
N GLY A 4 -28.66 25.61 -62.22
CA GLY A 4 -28.08 26.18 -61.02
C GLY A 4 -27.14 25.27 -60.24
N ASN A 5 -26.28 25.92 -59.48
CA ASN A 5 -25.36 25.34 -58.52
C ASN A 5 -26.11 24.91 -57.24
N ASN A 6 -26.27 23.61 -57.04
CA ASN A 6 -26.70 23.06 -55.75
C ASN A 6 -25.52 23.02 -54.77
N ARG A 7 -25.35 24.10 -53.99
CA ARG A 7 -24.49 24.10 -52.80
C ARG A 7 -25.14 23.23 -51.72
N ARG A 8 -24.66 21.99 -51.56
CA ARG A 8 -24.95 21.17 -50.38
C ARG A 8 -24.24 21.78 -49.18
N ARG A 9 -25.02 22.34 -48.26
CA ARG A 9 -24.57 22.88 -46.98
C ARG A 9 -24.39 21.69 -46.03
N CYS A 10 -23.16 21.29 -45.76
CA CYS A 10 -22.85 20.31 -44.73
C CYS A 10 -22.94 21.01 -43.38
N ASN A 11 -23.93 20.66 -42.55
CA ASN A 11 -23.95 21.07 -41.15
C ASN A 11 -22.89 20.26 -40.40
N ALA A 12 -21.88 20.93 -39.89
CA ALA A 12 -20.95 20.36 -38.92
C ALA A 12 -21.63 20.45 -37.54
N GLU A 13 -22.15 19.34 -37.05
CA GLU A 13 -22.58 19.21 -35.66
C GLU A 13 -21.34 19.30 -34.76
N THR A 14 -21.19 20.43 -34.09
CA THR A 14 -20.14 20.65 -33.10
C THR A 14 -20.50 19.87 -31.84
N LYS A 15 -20.07 18.60 -31.76
CA LYS A 15 -20.14 17.80 -30.54
C LYS A 15 -19.23 18.45 -29.49
N SER A 16 -19.84 19.08 -28.50
CA SER A 16 -19.15 19.65 -27.34
C SER A 16 -18.36 18.55 -26.64
N LYS A 17 -17.03 18.70 -26.62
CA LYS A 17 -16.14 17.83 -25.84
C LYS A 17 -16.30 18.24 -24.38
N GLU A 18 -17.09 17.51 -23.62
CA GLU A 18 -17.14 17.64 -22.17
C GLU A 18 -15.76 17.27 -21.60
N LYS A 19 -15.23 18.13 -20.74
CA LYS A 19 -13.93 17.93 -20.09
C LYS A 19 -14.12 16.94 -18.94
N PRO A 20 -13.28 15.90 -18.81
CA PRO A 20 -13.39 14.98 -17.67
C PRO A 20 -13.15 15.74 -16.38
N MET A 21 -13.99 15.48 -15.36
CA MET A 21 -13.81 16.01 -14.02
C MET A 21 -12.65 15.28 -13.36
N VAL A 22 -11.58 16.00 -13.01
CA VAL A 22 -10.38 15.43 -12.38
C VAL A 22 -10.52 15.62 -10.86
N ILE A 23 -10.52 14.52 -10.12
CA ILE A 23 -10.49 14.51 -8.66
C ILE A 23 -9.05 14.21 -8.23
N GLU A 24 -8.37 15.18 -7.60
CA GLU A 24 -7.01 15.02 -7.08
C GLU A 24 -7.06 14.48 -5.64
N ILE A 25 -6.59 13.26 -5.44
CA ILE A 25 -6.43 12.67 -4.09
C ILE A 25 -5.00 12.94 -3.65
N SER A 26 -4.80 13.94 -2.79
CA SER A 26 -3.50 14.23 -2.19
C SER A 26 -3.34 13.41 -0.91
N SER A 27 -2.29 12.59 -0.81
CA SER A 27 -1.90 11.96 0.45
C SER A 27 -1.15 12.98 1.30
N SER A 28 -1.80 13.48 2.35
CA SER A 28 -1.16 14.32 3.37
C SER A 28 -0.21 13.45 4.17
N SER A 29 1.10 13.63 3.98
CA SER A 29 2.15 13.00 4.79
C SER A 29 2.87 14.10 5.53
N ASP A 30 2.68 14.16 6.84
CA ASP A 30 3.32 15.11 7.73
C ASP A 30 4.68 14.52 8.15
N GLU A 31 5.76 15.19 7.75
CA GLU A 31 7.15 14.82 8.06
C GLU A 31 7.57 15.48 9.38
N GLU A 32 7.69 14.69 10.46
CA GLU A 32 8.36 15.13 11.68
C GLU A 32 9.70 14.41 11.83
N THR A 33 10.78 15.13 11.52
CA THR A 33 12.14 14.74 11.81
C THR A 33 12.47 14.96 13.28
N ASN A 34 12.87 13.91 14.02
CA ASN A 34 13.79 14.12 15.14
C ASN A 34 14.66 12.89 15.42
N GLY A 35 15.96 13.13 15.55
CA GLY A 35 16.98 12.11 15.70
C GLY A 35 17.42 11.85 17.15
N ASN A 36 17.98 10.64 17.31
CA ASN A 36 19.27 10.36 17.98
C ASN A 36 19.26 9.66 19.37
N LYS A 37 19.65 8.37 19.30
CA LYS A 37 20.64 7.60 20.09
C LYS A 37 20.35 7.08 21.53
N ARG A 38 20.29 5.74 21.57
CA ARG A 38 21.09 4.73 22.34
C ARG A 38 21.03 4.68 23.88
N GLY A 39 20.71 3.48 24.38
CA GLY A 39 21.13 2.94 25.69
C GLY A 39 20.53 1.55 25.94
N ALA A 40 21.37 0.55 26.16
CA ALA A 40 21.00 -0.82 26.52
C ALA A 40 20.70 -0.94 28.02
N GLU A 41 19.77 -1.81 28.44
CA GLU A 41 20.00 -2.81 29.51
C GLU A 41 18.79 -3.77 29.66
N GLU A 42 19.17 -4.98 30.05
CA GLU A 42 18.52 -6.23 30.39
C GLU A 42 17.32 -6.18 31.37
N GLY A 43 16.33 -7.09 31.22
CA GLY A 43 15.33 -7.25 32.29
C GLY A 43 14.05 -8.06 32.04
N ARG A 44 14.16 -9.39 32.11
CA ARG A 44 13.24 -10.33 32.79
C ARG A 44 11.70 -10.19 32.61
N ARG A 45 11.17 -11.19 31.88
CA ARG A 45 9.76 -11.63 31.80
C ARG A 45 8.97 -11.48 33.12
N ARG A 46 7.87 -10.71 33.09
CA ARG A 46 6.74 -10.88 34.02
C ARG A 46 5.42 -10.73 33.27
N ARG A 47 4.69 -11.85 33.13
CA ARG A 47 3.30 -11.91 32.67
C ARG A 47 2.44 -11.02 33.60
N LYS A 48 1.80 -9.98 33.07
CA LYS A 48 0.77 -9.23 33.80
C LYS A 48 -0.57 -9.36 33.09
N ARG A 49 -1.38 -10.21 33.73
CA ARG A 49 -2.82 -10.46 33.64
C ARG A 49 -3.63 -9.26 33.10
N MET A 50 -4.41 -9.53 32.04
CA MET A 50 -5.50 -8.70 31.53
C MET A 50 -6.35 -8.18 32.69
N ARG A 51 -6.47 -6.86 32.86
CA ARG A 51 -7.40 -6.27 33.84
C ARG A 51 -8.71 -5.97 33.14
N ILE A 52 -9.73 -6.62 33.66
CA ILE A 52 -11.15 -6.47 33.35
C ILE A 52 -11.57 -5.03 33.66
N TYR A 53 -12.34 -4.44 32.76
CA TYR A 53 -12.89 -3.09 32.85
C TYR A 53 -14.02 -3.04 33.88
N SER A 54 -13.83 -2.31 34.97
CA SER A 54 -14.91 -1.75 35.80
C SER A 54 -14.30 -0.87 36.90
N ASP A 55 -14.37 0.45 36.74
CA ASP A 55 -15.00 1.37 37.69
C ASP A 55 -14.76 2.81 37.24
N VAL A 56 -15.86 3.58 37.15
CA VAL A 56 -15.88 4.98 36.74
C VAL A 56 -15.67 5.83 37.99
N GLU A 57 -14.49 6.43 38.13
CA GLU A 57 -14.23 7.46 39.15
C GLU A 57 -14.24 8.83 38.49
N VAL A 58 -15.30 9.60 38.72
CA VAL A 58 -15.37 11.02 38.35
C VAL A 58 -14.54 11.81 39.37
N LYS A 59 -13.47 12.46 38.92
CA LYS A 59 -12.71 13.41 39.75
C LYS A 59 -12.40 14.68 38.96
N THR A 60 -13.06 15.74 39.39
CA THR A 60 -12.94 17.12 38.97
C THR A 60 -11.56 17.70 39.21
N GLY A 61 -11.04 18.41 38.19
CA GLY A 61 -10.20 19.60 38.31
C GLY A 61 -8.71 19.38 38.60
N GLU A 62 -7.88 19.45 37.55
CA GLU A 62 -6.63 20.24 37.50
C GLU A 62 -6.04 20.17 36.07
N GLU A 63 -5.98 21.33 35.40
CA GLU A 63 -5.39 21.49 34.07
C GLU A 63 -3.89 21.15 34.09
N LYS A 64 -3.55 20.02 33.46
CA LYS A 64 -2.27 19.83 32.80
C LYS A 64 -2.61 19.62 31.34
N ARG A 65 -2.16 20.56 30.48
CA ARG A 65 -2.21 20.46 29.02
C ARG A 65 -1.67 19.09 28.60
N LYS A 66 -2.56 18.12 28.42
CA LYS A 66 -2.35 17.01 27.51
C LYS A 66 -2.76 17.59 26.18
N GLU A 67 -1.87 17.56 25.19
CA GLU A 67 -2.33 17.53 23.81
C GLU A 67 -3.28 16.34 23.73
N GLU A 68 -4.56 16.67 23.79
CA GLU A 68 -5.64 15.82 23.39
C GLU A 68 -5.35 15.45 21.94
N GLU A 69 -4.84 14.23 21.74
CA GLU A 69 -5.03 13.54 20.46
C GLU A 69 -6.53 13.55 20.23
N ASP A 70 -6.98 14.48 19.38
CA ASP A 70 -8.36 14.74 19.04
C ASP A 70 -8.95 13.50 18.38
N CYS A 71 -9.36 12.55 19.21
CA CYS A 71 -10.03 11.32 18.81
C CYS A 71 -11.39 11.71 18.26
N CYS A 72 -11.43 12.04 16.97
CA CYS A 72 -12.66 12.22 16.22
C CYS A 72 -13.44 10.91 16.27
N ILE A 73 -14.40 10.80 17.19
CA ILE A 73 -15.33 9.68 17.21
C ILE A 73 -16.15 9.79 15.91
N LEU A 74 -15.96 8.82 15.03
CA LEU A 74 -16.72 8.75 13.79
C LEU A 74 -18.22 8.69 14.13
N PRO A 75 -19.09 9.37 13.36
CA PRO A 75 -20.53 9.26 13.54
C PRO A 75 -21.08 7.87 13.16
N PHE A 76 -20.22 6.96 12.69
CA PHE A 76 -20.53 5.58 12.33
C PHE A 76 -19.50 4.61 12.92
N ASP A 77 -19.92 3.39 13.24
CA ASP A 77 -19.03 2.31 13.68
C ASP A 77 -18.34 1.69 12.45
N PRO A 78 -17.00 1.79 12.30
CA PRO A 78 -16.25 1.23 11.17
C PRO A 78 -16.32 -0.31 11.07
N PHE A 79 -16.87 -0.99 12.08
CA PHE A 79 -17.05 -2.45 12.10
C PHE A 79 -18.52 -2.89 12.01
N ASP A 80 -19.47 -1.97 11.81
CA ASP A 80 -20.88 -2.31 11.59
C ASP A 80 -20.99 -3.14 10.29
N ALA A 81 -21.64 -4.31 10.40
CA ALA A 81 -21.80 -5.26 9.30
C ALA A 81 -22.56 -4.67 8.11
N ASP A 82 -23.41 -3.68 8.39
CA ASP A 82 -24.28 -3.03 7.41
C ASP A 82 -23.61 -1.81 6.75
N LEU A 83 -22.36 -1.48 7.08
CA LEU A 83 -21.67 -0.33 6.50
C LEU A 83 -21.60 -0.39 4.98
N ASN A 84 -21.35 -1.58 4.44
CA ASN A 84 -21.28 -1.77 3.00
C ASN A 84 -22.62 -1.46 2.33
N GLU A 85 -23.74 -1.71 3.00
CA GLU A 85 -25.09 -1.39 2.50
C GLU A 85 -25.39 0.11 2.65
N LYS A 86 -24.95 0.74 3.75
CA LYS A 86 -25.16 2.17 4.01
C LYS A 86 -24.28 3.08 3.13
N LEU A 87 -23.11 2.58 2.74
CA LEU A 87 -22.17 3.26 1.83
C LEU A 87 -22.37 2.84 0.37
N ALA A 88 -23.17 1.81 0.10
CA ALA A 88 -23.54 1.44 -1.25
C ALA A 88 -24.36 2.58 -1.87
N LEU A 89 -23.77 3.24 -2.87
CA LEU A 89 -24.50 4.13 -3.75
C LEU A 89 -25.20 3.24 -4.80
N PRO A 90 -26.54 3.08 -4.77
CA PRO A 90 -27.26 2.18 -5.67
C PRO A 90 -27.17 2.58 -7.16
N ALA A 91 -26.61 3.76 -7.46
CA ALA A 91 -26.38 4.28 -8.81
C ALA A 91 -24.92 4.18 -9.28
N ALA A 92 -23.99 3.66 -8.48
CA ALA A 92 -22.56 3.69 -8.80
C ALA A 92 -22.09 2.56 -9.71
N GLU A 93 -22.84 1.45 -9.85
CA GLU A 93 -22.40 0.32 -10.69
C GLU A 93 -22.19 0.72 -12.16
N HIS A 94 -22.99 1.66 -12.68
CA HIS A 94 -22.81 2.18 -14.04
C HIS A 94 -21.77 3.31 -14.16
N LEU A 95 -21.30 3.88 -13.05
CA LEU A 95 -20.33 4.99 -13.05
C LEU A 95 -18.89 4.51 -12.87
N LEU A 96 -18.65 3.28 -12.37
CA LEU A 96 -17.31 2.73 -12.23
C LEU A 96 -16.60 2.55 -13.57
N ASP A 97 -17.33 2.24 -14.64
CA ASP A 97 -16.78 2.12 -16.00
C ASP A 97 -16.34 3.48 -16.59
N ASP A 98 -16.89 4.59 -16.07
CA ASP A 98 -16.50 5.96 -16.44
C ASP A 98 -15.38 6.52 -15.54
N LEU A 99 -14.98 5.80 -14.49
CA LEU A 99 -13.90 6.18 -13.60
C LEU A 99 -12.58 5.52 -14.04
N SER A 100 -11.68 6.33 -14.58
CA SER A 100 -10.33 5.89 -14.96
C SER A 100 -9.26 6.65 -14.16
N ILE A 101 -8.21 5.95 -13.74
CA ILE A 101 -7.05 6.58 -13.09
C ILE A 101 -6.22 7.25 -14.19
N ILE A 102 -6.31 8.58 -14.30
CA ILE A 102 -5.65 9.34 -15.36
C ILE A 102 -4.18 9.62 -15.03
N ALA A 103 -3.85 9.70 -13.73
CA ALA A 103 -2.49 9.88 -13.24
C ALA A 103 -2.34 9.44 -11.79
N GLU A 104 -1.16 8.96 -11.43
CA GLU A 104 -0.72 8.72 -10.06
C GLU A 104 0.45 9.66 -9.77
N ARG A 105 0.40 10.40 -8.66
CA ARG A 105 1.47 11.29 -8.21
C ARG A 105 1.94 10.85 -6.83
N GLY A 106 3.23 10.60 -6.68
CA GLY A 106 3.85 10.18 -5.42
C GLY A 106 4.68 8.91 -5.57
N GLN A 107 5.39 8.53 -4.50
CA GLN A 107 6.09 7.25 -4.43
C GLN A 107 5.12 6.16 -3.99
N VAL A 108 5.05 5.09 -4.77
CA VAL A 108 4.19 3.93 -4.51
C VAL A 108 5.05 2.84 -3.88
N ALA A 109 4.75 2.46 -2.64
CA ALA A 109 5.56 1.51 -1.86
C ALA A 109 5.90 0.22 -2.63
N CYS A 110 4.91 -0.36 -3.32
CA CYS A 110 5.08 -1.63 -4.01
C CYS A 110 5.64 -1.52 -5.44
N ARG A 111 5.81 -0.30 -5.96
CA ARG A 111 6.42 -0.05 -7.29
C ARG A 111 7.82 0.54 -7.17
N ASP A 112 8.00 1.53 -6.32
CA ASP A 112 9.17 2.39 -6.32
C ASP A 112 10.23 1.99 -5.28
N TYR A 113 9.90 1.10 -4.34
CA TYR A 113 10.83 0.57 -3.33
C TYR A 113 11.17 -0.92 -3.54
N PRO A 114 12.32 -1.38 -3.04
CA PRO A 114 12.69 -2.79 -3.09
C PRO A 114 11.62 -3.67 -2.45
N HIS A 115 11.03 -4.58 -3.21
CA HIS A 115 9.94 -5.44 -2.75
C HIS A 115 10.17 -6.91 -3.12
N SER A 116 9.55 -7.81 -2.36
CA SER A 116 9.51 -9.23 -2.70
C SER A 116 8.59 -9.44 -3.90
N ARG A 117 8.86 -10.49 -4.67
CA ARG A 117 8.18 -10.69 -5.95
C ARG A 117 6.65 -10.90 -5.84
N HIS A 118 6.15 -11.47 -4.75
CA HIS A 118 4.71 -11.56 -4.50
C HIS A 118 4.01 -10.22 -4.25
N LEU A 119 4.77 -9.15 -4.00
CA LEU A 119 4.26 -7.78 -3.84
C LEU A 119 4.45 -6.92 -5.10
N CYS A 120 4.98 -7.49 -6.18
CA CYS A 120 5.29 -6.74 -7.39
C CYS A 120 4.02 -6.28 -8.11
N THR A 121 3.83 -4.97 -8.22
CA THR A 121 2.70 -4.38 -8.94
C THR A 121 2.90 -4.38 -10.46
N GLU A 122 4.14 -4.31 -10.94
CA GLU A 122 4.47 -4.41 -12.37
C GLU A 122 4.21 -5.81 -12.93
N TYR A 123 4.53 -6.85 -12.14
CA TYR A 123 4.41 -8.26 -12.53
C TYR A 123 3.60 -9.05 -11.50
N PRO A 124 2.26 -8.85 -11.45
CA PRO A 124 1.39 -9.57 -10.54
C PRO A 124 1.29 -11.05 -10.92
N PHE A 125 1.11 -11.92 -9.93
CA PHE A 125 1.09 -13.38 -10.14
C PHE A 125 -0.12 -13.85 -10.96
N SER A 126 -1.21 -13.08 -10.96
CA SER A 126 -2.40 -13.39 -11.76
C SER A 126 -2.21 -13.22 -13.26
N LYS A 127 -1.28 -12.36 -13.70
CA LYS A 127 -1.08 -12.01 -15.11
C LYS A 127 0.28 -12.41 -15.67
N SER A 128 1.26 -12.64 -14.80
CA SER A 128 2.65 -12.87 -15.20
C SER A 128 3.20 -14.17 -14.60
N SER A 129 4.18 -14.77 -15.27
CA SER A 129 4.84 -15.96 -14.76
C SER A 129 5.55 -15.66 -13.44
N HIS A 130 5.68 -16.67 -12.59
CA HIS A 130 6.32 -16.49 -11.29
C HIS A 130 7.82 -16.17 -11.41
N GLU A 131 8.45 -16.40 -12.57
CA GLU A 131 9.87 -16.13 -12.78
C GLU A 131 10.17 -14.69 -13.19
N THR A 132 9.18 -13.96 -13.68
CA THR A 132 9.35 -12.59 -14.18
C THR A 132 9.55 -11.62 -13.01
N CYS A 133 10.51 -10.71 -13.07
CA CYS A 133 10.78 -9.75 -11.99
C CYS A 133 11.11 -8.36 -12.55
N CYS A 134 10.76 -7.32 -11.80
CA CYS A 134 11.18 -5.95 -12.11
C CYS A 134 12.53 -5.61 -11.49
N PHE A 135 13.05 -4.42 -11.81
CA PHE A 135 14.33 -3.93 -11.29
C PHE A 135 14.34 -3.66 -9.77
N LYS A 136 13.17 -3.48 -9.14
CA LYS A 136 13.03 -3.33 -7.69
C LYS A 136 12.77 -4.65 -6.96
N CYS A 137 12.56 -5.75 -7.68
CA CYS A 137 12.34 -7.04 -7.04
C CYS A 137 13.60 -7.53 -6.32
N TYR A 138 13.42 -8.10 -5.13
CA TYR A 138 14.46 -8.83 -4.43
C TYR A 138 14.00 -10.24 -4.06
N CYS A 139 14.97 -11.14 -3.88
CA CYS A 139 14.72 -12.48 -3.38
C CYS A 139 14.43 -12.46 -1.88
N TYR A 140 13.21 -12.82 -1.49
CA TYR A 140 12.79 -12.86 -0.09
C TYR A 140 13.73 -13.71 0.78
N VAL A 141 14.15 -14.88 0.30
CA VAL A 141 15.01 -15.80 1.04
C VAL A 141 16.45 -15.31 1.12
N CYS A 142 17.01 -14.87 -0.02
CA CYS A 142 18.42 -14.51 -0.14
C CYS A 142 18.73 -13.06 0.20
N ASP A 143 17.75 -12.17 0.41
CA ASP A 143 17.93 -10.71 0.55
C ASP A 143 18.91 -10.10 -0.48
N VAL A 144 18.84 -10.52 -1.74
CA VAL A 144 19.63 -9.97 -2.86
C VAL A 144 18.68 -9.55 -3.98
N ALA A 145 19.13 -8.65 -4.87
CA ALA A 145 18.38 -8.29 -6.07
C ALA A 145 17.97 -9.54 -6.86
N ALA A 146 16.72 -9.59 -7.32
CA ALA A 146 16.24 -10.68 -8.14
C ALA A 146 16.83 -10.57 -9.57
N PRO A 147 17.12 -11.69 -10.24
CA PRO A 147 17.00 -13.08 -9.78
C PRO A 147 18.22 -13.56 -8.97
N CYS A 148 18.00 -14.38 -7.94
CA CYS A 148 19.07 -15.11 -7.24
C CYS A 148 19.38 -16.47 -7.92
N MET A 149 20.41 -17.19 -7.47
CA MET A 149 20.77 -18.51 -8.03
C MET A 149 19.62 -19.55 -7.99
N PHE A 150 18.80 -19.52 -6.94
CA PHE A 150 17.66 -20.44 -6.78
C PHE A 150 16.32 -19.77 -7.13
N TRP A 151 16.33 -18.81 -8.06
CA TRP A 151 15.14 -18.01 -8.35
C TRP A 151 14.01 -18.83 -8.99
N LYS A 152 14.34 -19.60 -10.02
CA LYS A 152 13.38 -20.30 -10.88
C LYS A 152 13.06 -21.71 -10.41
N GLY A 153 11.98 -22.28 -10.93
CA GLY A 153 11.55 -23.66 -10.66
C GLY A 153 10.29 -23.77 -9.78
N PRO A 154 9.75 -24.99 -9.62
CA PRO A 154 8.50 -25.22 -8.88
C PRO A 154 8.60 -24.79 -7.41
N ASN A 155 9.78 -24.96 -6.81
CA ASN A 155 10.11 -24.48 -5.46
C ASN A 155 11.15 -23.35 -5.53
N GLY A 156 11.15 -22.57 -6.61
CA GLY A 156 12.03 -21.43 -6.78
C GLY A 156 11.74 -20.34 -5.76
N HIS A 157 12.76 -19.56 -5.40
CA HIS A 157 12.61 -18.42 -4.49
C HIS A 157 11.70 -17.31 -5.03
N CYS A 158 11.35 -17.36 -6.31
CA CYS A 158 10.37 -16.46 -6.89
C CYS A 158 8.94 -16.65 -6.32
N ASN A 159 8.66 -17.83 -5.77
CA ASN A 159 7.41 -18.17 -5.08
C ASN A 159 7.44 -17.81 -3.58
N ALA A 160 8.57 -17.30 -3.07
CA ALA A 160 8.74 -17.07 -1.65
C ALA A 160 7.85 -15.92 -1.17
N SER A 161 7.03 -16.21 -0.15
CA SER A 161 6.11 -15.28 0.50
C SER A 161 6.42 -15.12 1.98
N ASP A 162 6.00 -14.00 2.57
CA ASP A 162 5.99 -13.83 4.02
C ASP A 162 4.74 -14.43 4.69
N GLN A 163 3.84 -15.05 3.92
CA GLN A 163 2.67 -15.71 4.48
C GLN A 163 3.05 -17.13 4.93
N ASP A 164 3.93 -17.80 4.20
CA ASP A 164 4.33 -19.17 4.49
C ASP A 164 5.40 -19.25 5.58
N LYS A 165 5.16 -20.12 6.56
CA LYS A 165 6.12 -20.36 7.66
C LYS A 165 7.44 -20.95 7.17
N SER A 166 7.40 -21.82 6.17
CA SER A 166 8.59 -22.47 5.57
C SER A 166 9.57 -21.45 4.99
N TRP A 167 9.08 -20.45 4.25
CA TRP A 167 9.91 -19.40 3.68
C TRP A 167 10.53 -18.50 4.75
N LYS A 168 9.77 -18.17 5.81
CA LYS A 168 10.30 -17.41 6.96
C LYS A 168 11.45 -18.14 7.64
N GLU A 169 11.31 -19.44 7.85
CA GLU A 169 12.35 -20.28 8.46
C GLU A 169 13.59 -20.36 7.56
N MET A 170 13.39 -20.63 6.27
CA MET A 170 14.48 -20.66 5.29
C MET A 170 15.25 -19.33 5.23
N ARG A 171 14.55 -18.19 5.24
CA ARG A 171 15.18 -16.86 5.29
C ARG A 171 15.98 -16.65 6.57
N LYS A 172 15.48 -17.09 7.73
CA LYS A 172 16.21 -17.02 9.00
C LYS A 172 17.50 -17.83 8.97
N VAL A 173 17.45 -19.04 8.40
CA VAL A 173 18.63 -19.89 8.23
C VAL A 173 19.63 -19.24 7.26
N GLN A 174 19.16 -18.76 6.12
CA GLN A 174 20.01 -18.10 5.12
C GLN A 174 20.74 -16.88 5.69
N ARG A 175 20.07 -16.08 6.54
CA ARG A 175 20.67 -14.92 7.22
C ARG A 175 21.74 -15.29 8.23
N GLN A 176 21.66 -16.47 8.85
CA GLN A 176 22.68 -16.98 9.76
C GLN A 176 23.90 -17.53 9.01
N ILE A 177 23.71 -18.06 7.81
CA ILE A 177 24.78 -18.62 6.97
C ILE A 177 25.59 -17.54 6.27
N LYS A 178 24.97 -16.40 5.93
CA LYS A 178 25.71 -15.26 5.35
C LYS A 178 26.76 -14.79 6.35
N PRO A 179 28.07 -14.97 6.08
CA PRO A 179 29.07 -14.34 6.92
C PRO A 179 28.84 -12.84 6.83
N CYS A 180 28.88 -12.14 7.96
CA CYS A 180 28.90 -10.69 8.05
C CYS A 180 30.19 -10.13 7.42
N LEU A 181 30.33 -10.28 6.11
CA LEU A 181 31.42 -9.72 5.31
C LEU A 181 31.06 -8.29 4.93
N ILE A 182 31.14 -7.34 5.87
CA ILE A 182 31.71 -6.00 5.64
C ILE A 182 32.18 -5.43 6.99
N LYS A 183 33.41 -5.78 7.41
CA LYS A 183 34.25 -4.84 8.16
C LYS A 183 35.30 -4.32 7.19
N THR A 184 34.92 -3.45 6.27
CA THR A 184 35.90 -2.59 5.59
C THR A 184 36.02 -1.34 6.44
N HIS A 185 37.02 -1.35 7.32
CA HIS A 185 37.55 -0.16 7.96
C HIS A 185 38.37 0.55 6.87
N PHE A 186 37.87 1.69 6.41
CA PHE A 186 38.69 2.71 5.74
C PHE A 186 38.51 3.99 6.54
#